data_AF-A0A376YNK3-F1
#
_entry.id   AF-A0A376YNK3-F1
#
_cell.length_a   1.000
_cell.length_b   1.000
_cell.length_c   1.000
_cell.angle_alpha   90.00
_cell.angle_beta   90.00
_cell.angle_gamma   90.00
#
_symmetry.space_group_name_H-M   'P 1'
#
loop_
_entity.id
_entity.type
_entity.pdbx_description
1 polymer ?
#
loop_
_entity_poly.entity_id
_entity_poly.type
_entity_poly.pdbx_seq_one_letter_code
_entity_poly.pdbx_strand_id
1 'polypeptide(L)'
;MTFIRINRQREFIERKHSSRLTLRKDKNRKGIVSCYLSKKARGDGIFVIIELDPEHKTIRIKTTNISTEKGLKMSRGTFSLCKVWEHMFYKNLHEDQIIIELEEKDDGWWYGTF
;
A
#
# COMPACT_ATOMS: atom_id res chain seq x y z
N MET A 1 4.35 -39.85 -3.42
CA MET A 1 5.07 -38.58 -3.62
C MET A 1 4.26 -37.47 -2.99
N THR A 2 4.76 -36.85 -1.93
CA THR A 2 4.01 -35.86 -1.16
C THR A 2 4.60 -34.48 -1.42
N PHE A 3 3.86 -33.60 -2.08
CA PHE A 3 4.28 -32.23 -2.31
C PHE A 3 4.21 -31.44 -1.01
N ILE A 4 5.36 -30.95 -0.55
CA ILE A 4 5.42 -29.98 0.55
C ILE A 4 4.93 -28.64 0.00
N ARG A 5 3.69 -28.26 0.35
CA ARG A 5 3.15 -26.93 0.05
C ARG A 5 3.91 -25.93 0.92
N ILE A 6 4.82 -25.18 0.31
CA ILE A 6 5.53 -24.08 0.95
C ILE A 6 4.49 -23.04 1.38
N ASN A 7 4.05 -23.10 2.65
CA ASN A 7 3.28 -22.02 3.26
C ASN A 7 4.22 -20.84 3.53
N ARG A 8 4.43 -20.00 2.50
CA ARG A 8 4.96 -18.62 2.63
C ARG A 8 3.93 -17.70 3.31
N GLN A 9 3.34 -18.15 4.41
CA GLN A 9 2.32 -17.41 5.15
C GLN A 9 2.40 -17.80 6.62
N ARG A 10 3.23 -17.12 7.42
CA ARG A 10 3.02 -17.16 8.87
C ARG A 10 3.52 -15.98 9.71
N GLU A 11 4.22 -15.00 9.15
CA GLU A 11 4.48 -13.72 9.86
C GLU A 11 3.45 -12.60 9.57
N PHE A 12 2.50 -12.82 8.67
CA PHE A 12 1.44 -11.83 8.39
C PHE A 12 0.25 -11.89 9.37
N ILE A 13 0.19 -12.88 10.27
CA ILE A 13 -1.01 -13.18 11.05
C ILE A 13 -1.12 -12.30 12.31
N GLU A 14 -0.01 -11.91 12.95
CA GLU A 14 -0.08 -11.07 14.17
C GLU A 14 -0.41 -9.58 13.88
N ARG A 15 -0.18 -9.09 12.66
CA ARG A 15 -0.41 -7.67 12.29
C ARG A 15 -1.73 -7.44 11.53
N LYS A 16 -2.74 -8.27 11.78
CA LYS A 16 -4.07 -8.16 11.12
C LYS A 16 -4.89 -6.94 11.55
N HIS A 17 -4.48 -6.26 12.63
CA HIS A 17 -5.23 -5.17 13.27
C HIS A 17 -4.64 -3.77 13.08
N SER A 18 -3.46 -3.63 12.48
CA SER A 18 -2.88 -2.31 12.23
C SER A 18 -3.37 -1.73 10.90
N SER A 19 -3.60 -0.42 10.89
CA SER A 19 -3.89 0.34 9.68
C SER A 19 -2.56 0.60 9.00
N ARG A 20 -2.34 0.03 7.82
CA ARG A 20 -1.04 0.13 7.13
C ARG A 20 -1.16 0.11 5.61
N LEU A 21 -0.19 0.74 4.97
CA LEU A 21 0.12 0.63 3.56
C LEU A 21 1.38 -0.21 3.40
N THR A 22 1.28 -1.30 2.64
CA THR A 22 2.43 -2.12 2.28
C THR A 22 2.82 -1.85 0.84
N LEU A 23 4.09 -1.52 0.61
CA LEU A 23 4.65 -1.29 -0.71
C LEU A 23 5.58 -2.44 -1.05
N ARG A 24 5.46 -2.98 -2.26
CA ARG A 24 6.30 -4.08 -2.73
C ARG A 24 6.72 -3.85 -4.18
N LYS A 25 8.00 -4.06 -4.47
CA LYS A 25 8.49 -4.05 -5.85
C LYS A 25 7.86 -5.21 -6.62
N ASP A 26 7.30 -4.93 -7.81
CA ASP A 26 6.88 -5.99 -8.72
C ASP A 26 8.13 -6.62 -9.35
N LYS A 27 8.39 -7.90 -9.03
CA LYS A 27 9.58 -8.63 -9.50
C LYS A 27 9.60 -8.82 -11.02
N ASN A 28 8.45 -8.74 -11.68
CA ASN A 28 8.31 -8.97 -13.11
C ASN A 28 8.18 -7.67 -13.91
N ARG A 29 7.95 -6.52 -13.25
CA ARG A 29 7.71 -5.24 -13.92
C ARG A 29 8.54 -4.13 -13.28
N LYS A 30 9.65 -3.77 -13.92
CA LYS A 30 10.53 -2.67 -13.49
C LYS A 30 9.73 -1.37 -13.37
N GLY A 31 9.88 -0.72 -12.21
CA GLY A 31 9.22 0.53 -11.87
C GLY A 31 7.75 0.44 -11.46
N ILE A 32 7.19 -0.75 -11.27
CA ILE A 32 5.86 -0.89 -10.71
C ILE A 32 5.97 -1.22 -9.22
N VAL A 33 5.28 -0.43 -8.40
CA VAL A 33 5.13 -0.68 -6.97
C VAL A 33 3.71 -1.19 -6.73
N SER A 34 3.64 -2.46 -6.31
CA SER A 34 2.40 -3.06 -5.83
C SER A 34 2.12 -2.58 -4.42
N CYS A 35 0.94 -2.00 -4.23
CA CYS A 35 0.50 -1.43 -2.97
C CYS A 35 -0.62 -2.29 -2.39
N TYR A 36 -0.56 -2.57 -1.09
CA TYR A 36 -1.63 -3.23 -0.35
C TYR A 36 -2.07 -2.36 0.82
N LEU A 37 -3.35 -2.00 0.84
CA LEU A 37 -3.97 -1.27 1.94
C LEU A 37 -4.69 -2.25 2.87
N SER A 38 -4.38 -2.17 4.16
CA SER A 38 -5.01 -3.00 5.20
C SER A 38 -6.55 -2.86 5.21
N LYS A 39 -7.26 -3.90 5.69
CA LYS A 39 -8.73 -3.86 5.81
C LYS A 39 -9.20 -2.69 6.70
N LYS A 40 -8.46 -2.39 7.77
CA LYS A 40 -8.80 -1.33 8.71
C LYS A 40 -8.77 0.05 8.04
N ALA A 41 -7.73 0.34 7.26
CA ALA A 41 -7.62 1.61 6.54
C ALA A 41 -8.55 1.71 5.32
N ARG A 42 -8.86 0.59 4.64
CA ARG A 42 -9.67 0.63 3.42
C ARG A 42 -11.18 0.69 3.65
N GLY A 43 -11.66 0.11 4.76
CA GLY A 43 -13.09 -0.10 5.00
C GLY A 43 -13.76 -0.84 3.84
N ASP A 44 -14.88 -0.29 3.38
CA ASP A 44 -15.62 -0.75 2.18
C ASP A 44 -15.24 0.03 0.90
N GLY A 45 -14.22 0.90 0.99
CA GLY A 45 -13.73 1.66 -0.16
C GLY A 45 -13.16 0.77 -1.25
N ILE A 46 -13.53 1.06 -2.50
CA ILE A 46 -13.08 0.35 -3.71
C ILE A 46 -12.12 1.17 -4.57
N PHE A 47 -12.06 2.49 -4.36
CA PHE A 47 -11.06 3.38 -4.93
C PHE A 47 -10.20 3.99 -3.83
N VAL A 48 -8.96 4.28 -4.17
CA VAL A 48 -8.00 4.94 -3.28
C VAL A 48 -7.45 6.20 -3.93
N ILE A 49 -7.49 7.30 -3.19
CA ILE A 49 -6.79 8.54 -3.51
C ILE A 49 -5.56 8.56 -2.61
N ILE A 50 -4.41 8.83 -3.20
CA ILE A 50 -3.12 8.83 -2.53
C ILE A 50 -2.39 10.11 -2.89
N GLU A 51 -1.91 10.79 -1.86
CA GLU A 51 -1.10 12.00 -2.01
C GLU A 51 0.16 11.83 -1.20
N LEU A 52 1.27 12.28 -1.76
CA LEU A 52 2.57 12.15 -1.14
C LEU A 52 3.28 13.49 -1.18
N ASP A 53 3.92 13.80 -0.07
CA ASP A 53 4.74 14.97 0.15
C ASP A 53 6.20 14.51 0.34
N PRO A 54 7.05 14.61 -0.69
CA PRO A 54 8.43 14.14 -0.61
C PRO A 54 9.30 14.99 0.33
N GLU A 55 8.98 16.28 0.45
CA GLU A 55 9.73 17.23 1.28
C GLU A 55 9.56 16.90 2.76
N HIS A 56 8.33 16.58 3.14
CA HIS A 56 7.98 16.21 4.50
C HIS A 56 8.00 14.69 4.75
N LYS A 57 8.29 13.89 3.72
CA LYS A 57 8.24 12.41 3.74
C LYS A 57 6.91 11.87 4.29
N THR A 58 5.82 12.54 3.94
CA THR A 58 4.49 12.13 4.39
C THR A 58 3.67 11.58 3.23
N ILE A 59 2.81 10.64 3.57
CA ILE A 59 1.83 10.07 2.66
C ILE A 59 0.47 10.19 3.33
N ARG A 60 -0.55 10.55 2.54
CA ARG A 60 -1.94 10.48 2.97
C ARG A 60 -2.79 9.72 1.99
N ILE A 61 -3.75 8.98 2.51
CA ILE A 61 -4.57 8.04 1.77
C ILE A 61 -6.03 8.23 2.16
N LYS A 62 -6.91 8.32 1.17
CA LYS A 62 -8.35 8.33 1.37
C LYS A 62 -8.99 7.27 0.51
N THR A 63 -9.93 6.52 1.07
CA THR A 63 -10.70 5.55 0.30
C THR A 63 -12.10 6.07 0.02
N THR A 64 -12.67 5.63 -1.08
CA THR A 64 -14.02 5.99 -1.49
C THR A 64 -14.66 4.85 -2.27
N ASN A 65 -15.98 4.83 -2.27
CA ASN A 65 -16.80 3.94 -3.09
C ASN A 65 -17.20 4.56 -4.44
N ILE A 66 -16.91 5.85 -4.65
CA ILE A 66 -17.21 6.59 -5.88
C ILE A 66 -15.95 6.68 -6.74
N SER A 67 -16.08 6.41 -8.03
CA SER A 67 -14.98 6.61 -8.99
C SER A 67 -14.68 8.10 -9.13
N THR A 68 -13.42 8.47 -8.94
CA THR A 68 -12.94 9.85 -9.12
C THR A 68 -11.78 9.86 -10.11
N GLU A 69 -11.53 10.96 -10.80
CA GLU A 69 -10.40 11.09 -11.74
C GLU A 69 -9.04 10.76 -11.10
N LYS A 70 -8.87 11.08 -9.81
CA LYS A 70 -7.65 10.81 -9.02
C LYS A 70 -7.66 9.44 -8.33
N GLY A 71 -8.74 8.68 -8.46
CA GLY A 71 -8.98 7.46 -7.69
C GLY A 71 -8.44 6.22 -8.39
N LEU A 72 -7.52 5.52 -7.74
CA LEU A 72 -7.03 4.23 -8.23
C LEU A 72 -7.98 3.13 -7.79
N LYS A 73 -8.50 2.36 -8.75
CA LYS A 73 -9.34 1.20 -8.42
C LYS A 73 -8.51 0.13 -7.71
N MET A 74 -8.98 -0.30 -6.55
CA MET A 74 -8.40 -1.39 -5.80
C MET A 74 -9.03 -2.73 -6.19
N SER A 75 -8.23 -3.79 -6.21
CA SER A 75 -8.68 -5.18 -6.32
C SER A 75 -8.26 -5.93 -5.08
N ARG A 76 -9.21 -6.40 -4.26
CA ARG A 76 -8.93 -7.12 -3.00
C ARG A 76 -7.98 -6.37 -2.05
N GLY A 77 -8.07 -5.04 -2.03
CA GLY A 77 -7.20 -4.16 -1.22
C GLY A 77 -5.82 -3.89 -1.82
N THR A 78 -5.54 -4.38 -3.04
CA THR A 78 -4.31 -4.04 -3.76
C THR A 78 -4.58 -3.02 -4.87
N PHE A 79 -3.62 -2.15 -5.10
CA PHE A 79 -3.56 -1.24 -6.23
C PHE A 79 -2.10 -1.10 -6.68
N SER A 80 -1.86 -0.51 -7.83
CA SER A 80 -0.50 -0.32 -8.35
C SER A 80 -0.23 1.17 -8.53
N LEU A 81 0.93 1.60 -8.06
CA LEU A 81 1.46 2.92 -8.39
C LEU A 81 2.35 2.78 -9.63
N CYS A 82 2.09 3.64 -10.62
CA CYS A 82 2.89 3.71 -11.85
C CYS A 82 4.31 4.22 -11.58
N LYS A 83 5.17 4.14 -12.60
CA LYS A 83 6.62 4.45 -12.57
C LYS A 83 7.04 5.78 -11.91
N VAL A 84 6.16 6.78 -11.81
CA VAL A 84 6.45 8.05 -11.12
C VAL A 84 6.90 7.84 -9.67
N TRP A 85 6.41 6.79 -9.02
CA TRP A 85 6.72 6.46 -7.63
C TRP A 85 7.98 5.60 -7.49
N GLU A 86 8.53 5.09 -8.61
CA GLU A 86 9.78 4.32 -8.63
C GLU A 86 10.92 5.14 -8.04
N HIS A 87 11.12 6.38 -8.48
CA HIS A 87 12.30 7.17 -8.09
C HIS A 87 12.41 7.42 -6.58
N MET A 88 11.28 7.58 -5.89
CA MET A 88 11.26 7.76 -4.43
C MET A 88 11.49 6.46 -3.66
N PHE A 89 10.98 5.33 -4.17
CA PHE A 89 11.11 4.05 -3.48
C PHE A 89 12.29 3.18 -3.96
N TYR A 90 12.92 3.46 -5.11
CA TYR A 90 14.03 2.65 -5.64
C TYR A 90 15.41 3.13 -5.18
N LYS A 91 15.59 4.45 -4.98
CA LYS A 91 16.91 5.00 -4.59
C LYS A 91 17.33 4.63 -3.16
N ASN A 92 16.36 4.37 -2.27
CA ASN A 92 16.63 4.27 -0.83
C ASN A 92 16.29 2.90 -0.22
N LEU A 93 15.81 1.91 -0.98
CA LEU A 93 15.31 0.66 -0.39
C LEU A 93 16.04 -0.57 -0.93
N HIS A 94 16.91 -1.08 -0.07
CA HIS A 94 17.50 -2.42 -0.14
C HIS A 94 16.46 -3.53 0.17
N GLU A 95 15.29 -3.17 0.68
CA GLU A 95 14.25 -4.11 1.12
C GLU A 95 13.28 -4.50 -0.01
N ASP A 96 12.83 -5.76 0.02
CA ASP A 96 11.83 -6.32 -0.90
C ASP A 96 10.42 -5.75 -0.66
N GLN A 97 10.19 -5.11 0.49
CA GLN A 97 8.91 -4.61 0.98
C GLN A 97 9.10 -3.44 1.96
N ILE A 98 8.17 -2.48 1.97
CA ILE A 98 8.04 -1.40 2.97
C ILE A 98 6.69 -1.53 3.65
N ILE A 99 6.63 -1.25 4.95
CA ILE A 99 5.39 -1.13 5.69
C ILE A 99 5.32 0.28 6.27
N ILE A 100 4.31 1.03 5.87
CA ILE A 100 3.99 2.36 6.41
C ILE A 100 2.75 2.17 7.29
N GLU A 101 2.90 2.41 8.59
CA GLU A 101 1.75 2.48 9.51
C GLU A 101 0.96 3.75 9.22
N LEU A 102 -0.35 3.65 9.36
CA LEU A 102 -1.31 4.69 9.03
C LEU A 102 -2.15 5.08 10.24
N GLU A 103 -2.32 6.37 10.42
CA GLU A 103 -3.17 6.97 11.45
C GLU A 103 -4.33 7.71 10.79
N GLU A 104 -5.56 7.41 11.21
CA GLU A 104 -6.74 8.12 10.74
C GLU A 104 -6.84 9.48 11.45
N LYS A 105 -7.17 10.52 10.67
CA LYS A 105 -7.53 11.83 11.22
C LYS A 105 -8.99 12.15 10.90
N ASP A 106 -9.53 13.14 11.60
CA ASP A 106 -10.94 13.56 11.52
C ASP A 106 -11.38 14.11 10.14
N ASP A 107 -10.44 14.30 9.21
CA ASP A 107 -10.68 14.71 7.82
C ASP A 107 -10.99 13.53 6.87
N GLY A 108 -11.02 12.31 7.41
CA GLY A 108 -11.24 11.07 6.67
C GLY A 108 -10.03 10.64 5.84
N TRP A 109 -8.84 11.15 6.15
CA TRP A 109 -7.59 10.71 5.58
C TRP A 109 -6.78 9.88 6.58
N TRP A 110 -6.06 8.91 6.02
CA TRP A 110 -5.07 8.10 6.71
C TRP A 110 -3.68 8.63 6.41
N TYR A 111 -2.90 8.93 7.44
CA TYR A 111 -1.58 9.54 7.33
C TYR A 111 -0.48 8.56 7.71
N GLY A 112 0.62 8.56 6.97
CA GLY A 112 1.82 7.80 7.28
C GLY A 112 3.09 8.57 6.94
N THR A 113 4.23 8.07 7.42
CA THR A 113 5.56 8.65 7.19
C THR A 113 6.50 7.56 6.67
N PHE A 114 7.44 7.91 5.79
CA PHE A 114 8.37 6.96 5.16
C PHE A 114 9.81 7.49 5.04
#